data_AF-A0A841JVB8-F1
#
_entry.id   AF-A0A841JVB8-F1
#
_cell.length_a   1.000
_cell.length_b   1.000
_cell.length_c   1.000
_cell.angle_alpha   90.00
_cell.angle_beta   90.00
_cell.angle_gamma   90.00
#
_symmetry.space_group_name_H-M   'P 1'
#
loop_
_entity.id
_entity.type
_entity.pdbx_description
1 polymer ?
#
loop_
_entity_poly.entity_id
_entity_poly.type
_entity_poly.pdbx_seq_one_letter_code
_entity_poly.pdbx_strand_id
1 'polypeptide(L)'
;MHYAVPIFVVALTIPAFFLLARGGFVAFGWPQRGIRILVAVILLASAIGHFLQPAFVAALIPPVFPFRYALAIVSGICEAAGGIGLLLASTRRIASLWLAVFMIAIFPANIYIAGKMIGPLHMPSVAVRGLMQIVFVALILLGGWGAPIIRKKTTA
;
A
#
# COMPACT_ATOMS: atom_id res chain seq x y z
N MET A 1 23.66 -5.09 1.75
CA MET A 1 23.00 -4.01 0.98
C MET A 1 21.97 -3.33 1.89
N HIS A 2 22.03 -2.01 2.05
CA HIS A 2 21.18 -1.27 2.99
C HIS A 2 19.73 -1.15 2.49
N TYR A 3 18.88 -2.12 2.85
CA TYR A 3 17.44 -2.13 2.54
C TYR A 3 16.65 -0.99 3.21
N ALA A 4 17.29 -0.21 4.08
CA ALA A 4 16.73 0.99 4.67
C ALA A 4 16.37 2.04 3.60
N VAL A 5 17.18 2.20 2.55
CA VAL A 5 16.97 3.24 1.53
C VAL A 5 15.63 3.05 0.80
N PRO A 6 15.30 1.88 0.22
CA PRO A 6 13.98 1.65 -0.37
C PRO A 6 12.82 1.90 0.61
N ILE A 7 12.95 1.49 1.88
CA ILE A 7 11.90 1.70 2.89
C ILE A 7 11.65 3.19 3.10
N PHE A 8 12.71 3.99 3.28
CA PHE A 8 12.59 5.43 3.42
C PHE A 8 11.99 6.08 2.18
N VAL A 9 12.40 5.67 0.98
CA VAL A 9 11.85 6.20 -0.28
C VAL A 9 10.34 5.94 -0.38
N VAL A 10 9.88 4.72 -0.10
CA VAL A 10 8.44 4.43 -0.11
C VAL A 10 7.74 5.21 1.02
N ALA A 11 8.31 5.26 2.22
CA ALA A 11 7.73 5.97 3.37
C ALA A 11 7.55 7.47 3.10
N LEU A 12 8.48 8.11 2.37
CA LEU A 12 8.40 9.51 1.96
C LEU A 12 7.22 9.82 1.02
N THR A 13 6.63 8.81 0.38
CA THR A 13 5.45 8.99 -0.49
C THR A 13 4.26 9.61 0.25
N ILE A 14 4.05 9.21 1.51
CA ILE A 14 2.94 9.72 2.35
C ILE A 14 3.14 11.21 2.67
N PRO A 15 4.23 11.66 3.34
CA PRO A 15 4.42 13.06 3.63
C PRO A 15 4.54 13.89 2.36
N ALA A 16 5.17 13.39 1.29
CA ALA A 16 5.22 14.09 0.00
C ALA A 16 3.81 14.36 -0.54
N PHE A 17 2.91 13.38 -0.48
CA PHE A 17 1.51 13.55 -0.91
C PHE A 17 0.79 14.66 -0.14
N PHE A 18 0.92 14.68 1.19
CA PHE A 18 0.30 15.73 2.02
C PHE A 18 0.98 17.09 1.90
N LEU A 19 2.30 17.14 1.69
CA LEU A 19 3.04 18.38 1.45
C LEU A 19 2.70 19.02 0.10
N LEU A 20 2.38 18.21 -0.92
CA LEU A 20 1.88 18.71 -2.20
C LEU A 20 0.44 19.27 -2.07
N ALA A 21 -0.33 18.77 -1.11
CA ALA A 21 -1.72 19.17 -0.87
C ALA A 21 -1.87 20.48 -0.06
N ARG A 22 -0.93 21.42 -0.16
CA ARG A 22 -1.00 22.71 0.54
C ARG A 22 -2.24 23.55 0.20
N GLY A 23 -2.84 23.33 -0.97
CA GLY A 23 -4.12 23.93 -1.37
C GLY A 23 -5.36 23.10 -1.02
N GLY A 24 -5.22 21.96 -0.33
CA GLY A 24 -6.27 20.98 -0.09
C GLY A 24 -6.31 19.87 -1.14
N PHE A 25 -7.45 19.18 -1.21
CA PHE A 25 -7.68 18.05 -2.11
C PHE A 25 -8.90 18.28 -2.98
N VAL A 26 -8.79 17.95 -4.27
CA VAL A 26 -9.90 17.99 -5.22
C VAL A 26 -10.31 16.58 -5.64
N ALA A 27 -11.60 16.28 -5.49
CA ALA A 27 -12.17 15.07 -6.06
C ALA A 27 -12.27 15.22 -7.59
N PHE A 28 -11.79 14.23 -8.34
CA PHE A 28 -11.78 14.28 -9.81
C PHE A 28 -12.84 13.37 -10.44
N GLY A 29 -13.93 13.07 -9.71
CA GLY A 29 -15.12 12.43 -10.26
C GLY A 29 -15.02 10.91 -10.45
N TRP A 30 -15.44 10.43 -11.63
CA TRP A 30 -15.55 9.00 -11.96
C TRP A 30 -14.20 8.25 -11.99
N PRO A 31 -13.06 8.82 -12.44
CA PRO A 31 -11.78 8.11 -12.41
C PRO A 31 -11.33 7.85 -10.96
N GLN A 32 -11.63 8.77 -10.02
CA GLN A 32 -11.33 8.57 -8.60
C GLN A 32 -12.17 7.44 -8.00
N ARG A 33 -13.42 7.23 -8.48
CA ARG A 33 -14.23 6.07 -8.10
C ARG A 33 -13.62 4.79 -8.68
N GLY A 34 -13.20 4.81 -9.95
CA GLY A 34 -12.51 3.70 -10.59
C GLY A 34 -11.25 3.25 -9.83
N ILE A 35 -10.39 4.19 -9.44
CA ILE A 35 -9.18 3.91 -8.64
C ILE A 35 -9.55 3.24 -7.31
N ARG A 36 -10.57 3.75 -6.60
CA ARG A 36 -11.01 3.13 -5.33
C ARG A 36 -11.47 1.70 -5.52
N ILE A 37 -12.30 1.45 -6.54
CA ILE A 37 -12.83 0.12 -6.81
C ILE A 37 -11.67 -0.82 -7.18
N LEU A 38 -10.76 -0.38 -8.05
CA LEU A 38 -9.59 -1.15 -8.43
C LEU A 38 -8.73 -1.53 -7.23
N VAL A 39 -8.36 -0.56 -6.40
CA VAL A 39 -7.55 -0.79 -5.19
C VAL A 39 -8.28 -1.71 -4.20
N ALA A 40 -9.57 -1.50 -3.98
CA ALA A 40 -10.36 -2.34 -3.09
C ALA A 40 -10.43 -3.78 -3.59
N VAL A 41 -10.64 -4.01 -4.89
CA VAL A 41 -10.66 -5.36 -5.48
C VAL A 41 -9.31 -6.05 -5.32
N ILE A 42 -8.20 -5.36 -5.59
CA ILE A 42 -6.85 -5.92 -5.41
C ILE A 42 -6.61 -6.32 -3.95
N LEU A 43 -6.97 -5.45 -3.00
CA LEU A 43 -6.80 -5.72 -1.56
C LEU A 43 -7.70 -6.87 -1.09
N LEU A 44 -8.95 -6.93 -1.54
CA LEU A 44 -9.86 -8.00 -1.16
C LEU A 44 -9.44 -9.36 -1.75
N ALA A 45 -8.95 -9.38 -2.99
CA ALA A 45 -8.38 -10.58 -3.60
C ALA A 45 -7.12 -11.06 -2.85
N SER A 46 -6.23 -10.12 -2.48
CA SER A 46 -5.06 -10.41 -1.64
C SER A 46 -5.46 -10.94 -0.26
N ALA A 47 -6.46 -10.34 0.38
CA ALA A 47 -6.98 -10.77 1.68
C ALA A 47 -7.52 -12.21 1.62
N ILE A 48 -8.28 -12.57 0.58
CA ILE A 48 -8.74 -13.96 0.36
C ILE A 48 -7.54 -14.91 0.29
N GLY A 49 -6.48 -14.53 -0.42
CA GLY A 49 -5.23 -15.31 -0.50
C GLY A 49 -4.60 -15.60 0.87
N HIS A 50 -4.64 -14.63 1.79
CA HIS A 50 -4.14 -14.81 3.16
C HIS A 50 -4.90 -15.88 3.95
N PHE A 51 -6.21 -16.02 3.70
CA PHE A 51 -7.03 -17.04 4.38
C PHE A 51 -7.00 -18.40 3.69
N LEU A 52 -6.85 -18.43 2.35
CA LEU A 52 -6.76 -19.69 1.60
C LEU A 52 -5.39 -20.36 1.73
N GLN A 53 -4.31 -19.59 1.77
CA GLN A 53 -2.95 -20.12 1.82
C GLN A 53 -2.08 -19.42 2.89
N PRO A 54 -2.50 -19.39 4.17
CA PRO A 54 -1.80 -18.66 5.22
C PRO A 54 -0.37 -19.17 5.46
N ALA A 55 -0.13 -20.47 5.30
CA ALA A 55 1.20 -21.06 5.43
C ALA A 55 2.17 -20.57 4.34
N PHE A 56 1.67 -20.42 3.11
CA PHE A 56 2.47 -19.87 2.00
C PHE A 56 2.83 -18.41 2.29
N VAL A 57 1.85 -17.58 2.68
CA VAL A 57 2.10 -16.18 3.00
C VAL A 57 3.05 -16.04 4.19
N ALA A 58 2.89 -16.85 5.23
CA ALA A 58 3.78 -16.86 6.39
C ALA A 58 5.25 -17.19 6.02
N ALA A 59 5.46 -18.01 4.99
CA ALA A 59 6.81 -18.32 4.48
C ALA A 59 7.47 -17.11 3.79
N LEU A 60 6.69 -16.16 3.29
CA LEU A 60 7.19 -14.91 2.70
C LEU A 60 7.61 -13.89 3.78
N ILE A 61 7.16 -14.06 5.02
CA ILE A 61 7.50 -13.16 6.13
C ILE A 61 8.92 -13.47 6.63
N PRO A 62 9.78 -12.45 6.81
CA PRO A 62 11.15 -12.63 7.26
C PRO A 62 11.22 -13.38 8.60
N PRO A 63 12.23 -14.26 8.81
CA PRO A 63 12.32 -15.09 10.01
C PRO A 63 12.58 -14.31 11.30
N VAL A 64 12.99 -13.04 11.21
CA VAL A 64 13.13 -12.14 12.37
C VAL A 64 11.80 -11.82 13.06
N PHE A 65 10.68 -11.96 12.36
CA PHE A 65 9.36 -11.74 12.94
C PHE A 65 8.82 -13.02 13.59
N PRO A 66 8.41 -12.97 14.87
CA PRO A 66 7.76 -14.10 15.52
C PRO A 66 6.34 -14.28 14.98
N PHE A 67 5.74 -15.46 15.22
CA PHE A 67 4.33 -15.75 14.92
C PHE A 67 3.90 -15.43 13.47
N ARG A 68 4.74 -15.75 12.47
CA ARG A 68 4.52 -15.46 11.04
C ARG A 68 3.14 -15.89 10.52
N TYR A 69 2.61 -17.01 11.00
CA TYR A 69 1.27 -17.46 10.64
C TYR A 69 0.17 -16.50 11.12
N ALA A 70 0.25 -16.06 12.38
CA ALA A 70 -0.69 -15.08 12.92
C ALA A 70 -0.54 -13.73 12.21
N LEU A 71 0.68 -13.31 11.90
CA LEU A 71 0.92 -12.09 11.12
C LEU A 71 0.29 -12.15 9.73
N ALA A 72 0.33 -13.31 9.05
CA ALA A 72 -0.34 -13.49 7.76
C ALA A 72 -1.87 -13.37 7.88
N ILE A 73 -2.48 -13.95 8.92
CA ILE A 73 -3.92 -13.82 9.13
C ILE A 73 -4.29 -12.35 9.46
N VAL A 74 -3.52 -11.71 10.34
CA VAL A 74 -3.74 -10.31 10.71
C VAL A 74 -3.57 -9.38 9.50
N SER A 75 -2.56 -9.60 8.64
CA SER A 75 -2.40 -8.81 7.42
C SER A 75 -3.58 -9.00 6.46
N GLY A 76 -4.13 -10.20 6.34
CA GLY A 76 -5.35 -10.45 5.55
C GLY A 76 -6.57 -9.71 6.08
N ILE A 77 -6.80 -9.70 7.40
CA ILE A 77 -7.88 -8.95 8.05
C ILE A 77 -7.72 -7.45 7.79
N CYS A 78 -6.49 -6.96 7.97
CA CYS A 78 -6.07 -5.60 7.69
C CYS A 78 -6.41 -5.20 6.24
N GLU A 79 -5.98 -5.99 5.24
CA GLU A 79 -6.27 -5.73 3.84
C GLU A 79 -7.78 -5.71 3.54
N ALA A 80 -8.54 -6.66 4.09
CA ALA A 80 -9.99 -6.72 3.92
C ALA A 80 -10.69 -5.50 4.53
N ALA A 81 -10.37 -5.15 5.77
CA ALA A 81 -10.95 -4.01 6.47
C ALA A 81 -10.62 -2.69 5.76
N GLY A 82 -9.38 -2.51 5.31
CA GLY A 82 -8.97 -1.34 4.54
C GLY A 82 -9.67 -1.25 3.19
N GLY A 83 -9.74 -2.37 2.45
CA GLY A 83 -10.40 -2.46 1.15
C GLY A 83 -11.90 -2.10 1.23
N ILE A 84 -12.62 -2.68 2.20
CA ILE A 84 -14.03 -2.35 2.48
C ILE A 84 -14.14 -0.88 2.93
N GLY A 85 -13.29 -0.45 3.86
CA GLY A 85 -13.29 0.90 4.39
C GLY A 85 -13.03 1.98 3.32
N LEU A 86 -12.33 1.65 2.25
CA LEU A 86 -12.09 2.55 1.11
C LEU A 86 -13.34 2.77 0.24
N LEU A 87 -14.25 1.80 0.21
CA LEU A 87 -15.52 1.87 -0.54
C LEU A 87 -16.59 2.66 0.22
N LEU A 88 -16.54 2.67 1.55
CA LEU A 88 -17.48 3.39 2.40
C LEU A 88 -17.13 4.88 2.48
N ALA A 89 -18.09 5.75 2.15
CA ALA A 89 -17.88 7.19 2.09
C ALA A 89 -17.42 7.80 3.41
N SER A 90 -17.93 7.30 4.54
CA SER A 90 -17.61 7.77 5.90
C SER A 90 -16.20 7.42 6.35
N THR A 91 -15.64 6.28 5.92
CA THR A 91 -14.35 5.78 6.40
C THR A 91 -13.21 5.95 5.41
N ARG A 92 -13.48 6.25 4.13
CA ARG A 92 -12.47 6.19 3.05
C ARG A 92 -11.17 6.95 3.30
N ARG A 93 -11.22 8.12 3.95
CA ARG A 93 -10.01 8.93 4.20
C ARG A 93 -9.13 8.28 5.25
N ILE A 94 -9.74 7.80 6.33
CA ILE A 94 -9.06 7.09 7.41
C ILE A 94 -8.54 5.74 6.90
N ALA A 95 -9.37 4.97 6.21
CA ALA A 95 -8.99 3.69 5.60
C ALA A 95 -7.84 3.85 4.60
N SER A 96 -7.86 4.89 3.78
CA SER A 96 -6.78 5.21 2.84
C SER A 96 -5.45 5.52 3.54
N LEU A 97 -5.46 6.38 4.57
CA LEU A 97 -4.25 6.70 5.32
C LEU A 97 -3.72 5.46 6.06
N TRP A 98 -4.61 4.72 6.71
CA TRP A 98 -4.28 3.50 7.43
C TRP A 98 -3.68 2.45 6.48
N LEU A 99 -4.28 2.22 5.31
CA LEU A 99 -3.74 1.33 4.27
C LEU A 99 -2.37 1.80 3.77
N ALA A 100 -2.20 3.10 3.54
CA ALA A 100 -0.92 3.65 3.11
C ALA A 100 0.19 3.35 4.13
N VAL A 101 -0.07 3.56 5.42
CA VAL A 101 0.87 3.22 6.51
C VAL A 101 1.11 1.72 6.60
N PHE A 102 0.05 0.92 6.50
CA PHE A 102 0.14 -0.54 6.52
C PHE A 102 1.00 -1.08 5.36
N MET A 103 0.87 -0.52 4.16
CA MET A 103 1.72 -0.83 3.00
C MET A 103 3.21 -0.55 3.27
N ILE A 104 3.55 0.50 4.03
CA ILE A 104 4.95 0.73 4.45
C ILE A 104 5.38 -0.35 5.45
N ALA A 105 4.52 -0.70 6.41
CA ALA A 105 4.82 -1.67 7.45
C ALA A 105 5.10 -3.08 6.90
N ILE A 106 4.42 -3.50 5.83
CA ILE A 106 4.65 -4.82 5.19
C ILE A 106 5.82 -4.80 4.18
N PHE A 107 6.33 -3.61 3.80
CA PHE A 107 7.38 -3.49 2.80
C PHE A 107 8.70 -4.23 3.12
N PRO A 108 9.12 -4.41 4.39
CA PRO A 108 10.27 -5.26 4.72
C PRO A 108 10.12 -6.72 4.25
N ALA A 109 8.93 -7.31 4.33
CA ALA A 109 8.68 -8.67 3.82
C ALA A 109 8.80 -8.72 2.30
N ASN A 110 8.31 -7.67 1.65
CA ASN A 110 8.42 -7.44 0.21
C ASN A 110 9.87 -7.34 -0.27
N ILE A 111 10.75 -6.69 0.49
CA ILE A 111 12.20 -6.66 0.20
C ILE A 111 12.84 -8.02 0.44
N TYR A 112 12.46 -8.72 1.51
CA TYR A 112 13.06 -9.99 1.89
C TYR A 112 12.91 -11.07 0.81
N ILE A 113 11.80 -11.08 0.07
CA ILE A 113 11.58 -12.02 -1.04
C ILE A 113 12.10 -11.52 -2.39
N ALA A 114 12.57 -10.27 -2.49
CA ALA A 114 12.96 -9.67 -3.75
C ALA A 114 14.16 -10.39 -4.38
N GLY A 115 14.07 -10.68 -5.68
CA GLY A 115 15.10 -11.42 -6.42
C GLY A 115 15.25 -12.89 -6.01
N LYS A 116 14.40 -13.41 -5.12
CA LYS A 116 14.41 -14.83 -4.75
C LYS A 116 13.49 -15.64 -5.65
N MET A 117 13.78 -16.93 -5.74
CA MET A 117 12.87 -17.93 -6.30
C MET A 117 11.92 -18.43 -5.22
N ILE A 118 10.62 -18.32 -5.47
CA ILE A 118 9.57 -18.85 -4.60
C ILE A 118 8.71 -19.81 -5.43
N GLY A 119 9.02 -21.10 -5.33
CA GLY A 119 8.47 -22.11 -6.25
C GLY A 119 8.91 -21.83 -7.69
N PRO A 120 7.99 -21.85 -8.69
CA PRO A 120 8.32 -21.55 -10.08
C PRO A 120 8.44 -20.04 -10.39
N LEU A 121 8.14 -19.16 -9.43
CA LEU A 121 8.08 -17.71 -9.63
C LEU A 121 9.42 -17.03 -9.28
N HIS A 122 9.97 -16.30 -10.27
CA HIS A 122 11.06 -15.35 -10.07
C HIS A 122 10.50 -14.04 -9.50
N MET A 123 10.81 -13.74 -8.25
CA MET A 123 10.33 -12.51 -7.62
C MET A 123 11.06 -11.28 -8.21
N PRO A 124 10.34 -10.18 -8.50
CA PRO A 124 10.96 -8.98 -9.05
C PRO A 124 12.03 -8.39 -8.11
N SER A 125 12.91 -7.57 -8.69
CA SER A 125 13.96 -6.86 -7.95
C SER A 125 13.39 -5.85 -6.95
N VAL A 126 14.21 -5.44 -5.98
CA VAL A 126 13.83 -4.44 -4.96
C VAL A 126 13.38 -3.13 -5.62
N ALA A 127 13.99 -2.72 -6.73
CA ALA A 127 13.64 -1.50 -7.44
C ALA A 127 12.23 -1.57 -8.03
N VAL A 128 11.91 -2.67 -8.74
CA VAL A 128 10.58 -2.88 -9.33
C VAL A 128 9.51 -2.95 -8.25
N ARG A 129 9.79 -3.69 -7.18
CA ARG A 129 8.91 -3.81 -6.01
C ARG A 129 8.68 -2.47 -5.31
N GLY A 130 9.73 -1.68 -5.14
CA GLY A 130 9.64 -0.33 -4.55
C GLY A 130 8.78 0.59 -5.41
N LEU A 131 8.97 0.56 -6.73
CA LEU A 131 8.14 1.34 -7.66
C LEU A 131 6.67 0.92 -7.58
N MET A 132 6.38 -0.38 -7.61
CA MET A 132 5.01 -0.89 -7.46
C MET A 132 4.40 -0.44 -6.12
N GLN A 133 5.17 -0.47 -5.03
CA GLN A 133 4.71 -0.03 -3.70
C GLN A 133 4.38 1.47 -3.69
N ILE A 134 5.22 2.31 -4.28
CA ILE A 134 4.99 3.77 -4.40
C ILE A 134 3.72 4.04 -5.19
N VAL A 135 3.56 3.38 -6.34
CA VAL A 135 2.35 3.51 -7.17
C VAL A 135 1.12 3.08 -6.40
N PHE A 136 1.17 1.94 -5.69
CA PHE A 136 0.03 1.44 -4.95
C PHE A 136 -0.36 2.37 -3.78
N VAL A 137 0.62 2.86 -3.01
CA VAL A 137 0.39 3.86 -1.95
C VAL A 137 -0.21 5.15 -2.53
N ALA A 138 0.30 5.63 -3.67
CA ALA A 138 -0.25 6.81 -4.33
C ALA A 138 -1.71 6.59 -4.78
N LEU A 139 -2.04 5.43 -5.35
CA LEU A 139 -3.41 5.08 -5.74
C LEU A 139 -4.36 4.99 -4.54
N ILE A 140 -3.90 4.42 -3.42
CA ILE A 140 -4.65 4.39 -2.16
C ILE A 140 -4.97 5.81 -1.70
N LEU A 141 -3.98 6.71 -1.69
CA LEU A 141 -4.12 8.10 -1.24
C LEU A 141 -5.02 8.92 -2.17
N LEU A 142 -4.84 8.82 -3.49
CA LEU A 142 -5.72 9.43 -4.50
C LEU A 142 -7.16 8.91 -4.37
N GLY A 143 -7.31 7.61 -4.11
CA GLY A 143 -8.58 6.95 -3.88
C GLY A 143 -9.29 7.47 -2.62
N GLY A 144 -8.57 7.76 -1.54
CA GLY A 144 -9.15 8.29 -0.29
C GLY A 144 -9.43 9.80 -0.31
N TRP A 145 -8.44 10.57 -0.71
CA TRP A 145 -8.40 12.03 -0.51
C TRP A 145 -8.70 12.82 -1.79
N GLY A 146 -8.33 12.30 -2.96
CA GLY A 146 -8.39 13.03 -4.23
C GLY A 146 -7.02 13.55 -4.66
N ALA A 147 -6.98 14.37 -5.70
CA ALA A 147 -5.73 14.94 -6.21
C ALA A 147 -5.27 16.11 -5.31
N PRO A 148 -3.98 16.18 -4.94
CA PRO A 148 -3.45 17.30 -4.17
C PRO A 148 -3.45 18.59 -5.01
N ILE A 149 -3.93 19.68 -4.44
CA ILE A 149 -3.92 20.99 -5.09
C ILE A 149 -2.59 21.69 -4.80
N ILE A 150 -1.76 21.81 -5.84
CA ILE A 150 -0.47 22.51 -5.77
C ILE A 150 -0.73 24.01 -5.96
N ARG A 151 -0.73 24.80 -4.87
CA ARG A 151 -0.73 26.27 -4.98
C ARG A 151 0.59 26.72 -5.61
N LYS A 152 0.54 27.36 -6.80
CA LYS A 152 1.67 28.16 -7.28
C LYS A 152 1.82 29.36 -6.34
N LYS A 153 3.05 29.64 -5.88
CA LYS A 153 3.33 30.93 -5.23
C LYS A 153 2.97 32.01 -6.24
N THR A 154 1.99 32.85 -5.92
CA THR A 154 1.80 34.12 -6.63
C THR A 154 3.08 34.92 -6.40
N THR A 155 3.95 35.00 -7.40
CA THR A 155 5.04 35.98 -7.42
C THR A 155 4.36 37.33 -7.61
N ALA A 156 4.23 38.07 -6.51
CA ALA A 156 3.95 39.50 -6.51
C ALA A 156 5.27 40.26 -6.60
#